data_AF-A0A2I1GKA0-F1
#
_entry.id   AF-A0A2I1GKA0-F1
#
_cell.length_a   1.000
_cell.length_b   1.000
_cell.length_c   1.000
_cell.angle_alpha   90.00
_cell.angle_beta   90.00
_cell.angle_gamma   90.00
#
_symmetry.space_group_name_H-M   'P 1'
#
loop_
_entity.id
_entity.type
_entity.pdbx_description
1 polymer ?
#
loop_
_entity_poly.entity_id
_entity_poly.type
_entity_poly.pdbx_seq_one_letter_code
_entity_poly.pdbx_strand_id
1 'polypeptide(L)'
;MSQLTYITLLNINTEQELKGSDSVIYLWSYIDDSMIHEGGNLKEALTNYLFNHENLCYIDEFTHELVPINAYDKLVEEWNKSPDKYFKEIDVTEILQKHRLEMGEEEKQQKKEKHLFN
;
A
#
# COMPACT_ATOMS: atom_id res chain seq x y z
N MET A 1 25.26 -13.74 9.14
CA MET A 1 23.89 -14.18 9.46
C MET A 1 22.94 -13.15 8.88
N SER A 2 22.11 -13.56 7.93
CA SER A 2 21.37 -12.68 7.02
C SER A 2 20.08 -12.15 7.67
N GLN A 3 19.70 -10.91 7.35
CA GLN A 3 18.45 -10.25 7.78
C GLN A 3 17.20 -11.10 7.50
N LEU A 4 17.26 -12.01 6.52
CA LEU A 4 16.20 -12.98 6.21
C LEU A 4 15.80 -13.85 7.40
N THR A 5 16.75 -14.21 8.28
CA THR A 5 16.45 -15.03 9.47
C THR A 5 15.68 -14.24 10.52
N TYR A 6 15.85 -12.91 10.58
CA TYR A 6 15.17 -12.04 11.54
C TYR A 6 13.73 -11.75 11.12
N ILE A 7 13.47 -11.61 9.81
CA ILE A 7 12.11 -11.45 9.25
C ILE A 7 11.29 -12.73 9.43
N THR A 8 11.88 -13.90 9.15
CA THR A 8 11.19 -15.18 9.30
C THR A 8 10.81 -15.48 10.77
N LEU A 9 11.66 -15.09 11.74
CA LEU A 9 11.39 -15.31 13.17
C LEU A 9 10.40 -14.29 13.77
N LEU A 10 10.24 -13.10 13.16
CA LEU A 10 9.23 -12.12 13.58
C LEU A 10 7.84 -12.44 13.00
N ASN A 11 7.75 -12.98 11.78
CA ASN A 11 6.47 -13.35 11.16
C ASN A 11 5.71 -14.42 11.96
N ILE A 12 6.40 -15.43 12.50
CA ILE A 12 5.75 -16.52 13.26
C ILE A 12 5.12 -16.03 14.59
N ASN A 13 5.50 -14.86 15.12
CA ASN A 13 5.06 -14.38 16.44
C ASN A 13 3.83 -13.46 16.41
N THR A 14 3.27 -13.15 15.24
CA THR A 14 2.18 -12.16 15.10
C THR A 14 1.02 -12.61 14.21
N GLU A 15 1.03 -13.87 13.77
CA GLU A 15 0.04 -14.43 12.85
C GLU A 15 -1.01 -15.22 13.63
N GLN A 16 -2.26 -14.75 13.65
CA GLN A 16 -3.38 -15.49 14.23
C GLN A 16 -4.13 -16.25 13.13
N GLU A 17 -4.18 -17.57 13.26
CA GLU A 17 -5.01 -18.43 12.40
C GLU A 17 -6.49 -18.20 12.71
N LEU A 18 -7.21 -17.50 11.81
CA LEU A 18 -8.65 -17.30 11.95
C LEU A 18 -9.38 -18.37 11.15
N LYS A 19 -9.93 -19.35 11.87
CA LYS A 19 -10.74 -20.40 11.27
C LYS A 19 -12.15 -19.89 10.97
N GLY A 20 -12.46 -19.67 9.69
CA GLY A 20 -13.82 -19.42 9.24
C GLY A 20 -14.73 -20.63 9.48
N SER A 21 -16.05 -20.42 9.51
CA SER A 21 -17.04 -21.48 9.73
C SER A 21 -16.93 -22.65 8.73
N ASP A 22 -16.27 -22.43 7.59
CA ASP A 22 -16.24 -23.33 6.44
C ASP A 22 -14.84 -23.88 6.11
N SER A 23 -14.00 -24.14 7.12
CA SER A 23 -12.62 -24.67 6.98
C SER A 23 -11.61 -23.78 6.24
N VAL A 24 -12.02 -22.60 5.80
CA VAL A 24 -11.15 -21.60 5.18
C VAL A 24 -10.18 -21.02 6.20
N ILE A 25 -8.91 -20.93 5.80
CA ILE A 25 -7.81 -20.40 6.61
C ILE A 25 -7.41 -19.04 6.07
N TYR A 26 -7.40 -18.09 7.00
CA TYR A 26 -6.95 -16.72 6.77
C TYR A 26 -5.78 -16.40 7.69
N LEU A 27 -4.82 -15.66 7.14
CA LEU A 27 -3.69 -15.09 7.85
C LEU A 27 -3.91 -13.58 7.99
N TRP A 28 -3.79 -13.06 9.21
CA TRP A 28 -3.78 -11.61 9.43
C TRP A 28 -2.35 -11.11 9.58
N SER A 29 -1.92 -10.21 8.70
CA SER A 29 -0.66 -9.46 8.86
C SER A 29 -0.95 -8.18 9.64
N TYR A 30 -0.41 -8.07 10.86
CA TYR A 30 -0.50 -6.81 11.61
C TYR A 30 0.35 -5.69 10.99
N ILE A 31 1.41 -6.04 10.26
CA ILE A 31 2.31 -5.07 9.64
C ILE A 31 1.60 -4.36 8.48
N ASP A 32 0.88 -5.13 7.68
CA ASP A 32 0.25 -4.63 6.45
C ASP A 32 -1.25 -4.38 6.62
N ASP A 33 -1.77 -4.52 7.85
CA ASP A 33 -3.20 -4.43 8.20
C ASP A 33 -4.11 -5.17 7.20
N SER A 34 -3.67 -6.37 6.78
CA SER A 34 -4.30 -7.10 5.68
C SER A 34 -4.55 -8.55 6.03
N MET A 35 -5.65 -9.08 5.48
CA MET A 35 -5.98 -10.50 5.53
C MET A 35 -5.57 -11.19 4.24
N ILE A 36 -4.90 -12.33 4.38
CA ILE A 36 -4.52 -13.21 3.28
C ILE A 36 -5.35 -14.48 3.38
N HIS A 37 -6.03 -14.83 2.30
CA HIS A 37 -6.68 -16.11 2.11
C HIS A 37 -5.65 -17.14 1.64
N GLU A 38 -5.47 -18.21 2.43
CA GLU A 38 -4.44 -19.22 2.16
C GLU A 38 -5.01 -20.53 1.58
N GLY A 39 -6.28 -20.86 1.86
CA GLY A 39 -6.92 -22.06 1.31
C GLY A 39 -8.10 -22.57 2.12
N GLY A 40 -8.79 -23.59 1.60
CA GLY A 40 -9.99 -24.18 2.22
C GLY A 40 -9.69 -25.22 3.30
N ASN A 41 -8.42 -25.48 3.61
CA ASN A 41 -7.97 -26.34 4.70
C ASN A 41 -6.47 -26.14 5.00
N LEU A 42 -5.99 -26.66 6.13
CA LEU A 42 -4.61 -26.48 6.60
C LEU A 42 -3.55 -27.01 5.64
N LYS A 43 -3.81 -28.15 5.00
CA LYS A 43 -2.84 -28.73 4.06
C LYS A 43 -2.69 -27.86 2.83
N GLU A 44 -3.81 -27.37 2.30
CA GLU A 44 -3.84 -26.46 1.17
C GLU A 44 -3.19 -25.12 1.52
N ALA A 45 -3.55 -24.54 2.66
CA ALA A 45 -2.97 -23.30 3.17
C ALA A 45 -1.44 -23.38 3.29
N LEU A 46 -0.93 -24.40 3.97
CA LEU A 46 0.52 -24.63 4.09
C LEU A 46 1.19 -24.87 2.74
N THR A 47 0.54 -25.58 1.83
CA THR A 47 1.10 -25.83 0.50
C THR A 47 1.18 -24.54 -0.31
N ASN A 48 0.15 -23.69 -0.23
CA ASN A 48 0.12 -22.41 -0.92
C ASN A 48 1.16 -21.44 -0.33
N TYR A 49 1.26 -21.37 1.00
CA TYR A 49 2.25 -20.53 1.68
C TYR A 49 3.68 -20.95 1.35
N LEU A 50 4.01 -22.24 1.42
CA LEU A 50 5.38 -22.72 1.27
C LEU A 50 5.82 -22.88 -0.19
N PHE A 51 4.90 -23.18 -1.10
CA PHE A 51 5.24 -23.60 -2.46
C PHE A 51 4.48 -22.89 -3.57
N ASN A 52 3.21 -22.53 -3.37
CA ASN A 52 2.36 -21.95 -4.41
C ASN A 52 1.91 -20.53 -4.06
N HIS A 53 2.87 -19.63 -3.92
CA HIS A 53 2.61 -18.25 -3.49
C HIS A 53 1.64 -17.50 -4.42
N GLU A 54 1.59 -17.90 -5.70
CA GLU A 54 0.63 -17.41 -6.70
C GLU A 54 -0.85 -17.70 -6.40
N ASN A 55 -1.14 -18.65 -5.52
CA ASN A 55 -2.51 -18.99 -5.10
C ASN A 55 -2.98 -18.15 -3.90
N LEU A 56 -2.08 -17.38 -3.27
CA LEU A 56 -2.43 -16.51 -2.15
C LEU A 56 -3.15 -15.27 -2.66
N CYS A 57 -4.21 -14.89 -1.95
CA CYS A 57 -4.99 -13.69 -2.26
C CYS A 57 -5.15 -12.82 -1.02
N TYR A 58 -4.99 -11.52 -1.14
CA TYR A 58 -5.46 -10.57 -0.14
C TYR A 58 -6.97 -10.44 -0.21
N ILE A 59 -7.59 -10.11 0.92
CA ILE A 59 -8.96 -9.60 0.94
C ILE A 59 -8.88 -8.09 0.88
N ASP A 60 -9.47 -7.51 -0.16
CA ASP A 60 -9.61 -6.06 -0.24
C ASP A 60 -10.58 -5.56 0.84
N GLU A 61 -10.14 -4.59 1.64
CA GLU A 61 -10.88 -4.11 2.82
C GLU A 61 -12.21 -3.43 2.47
N PHE A 62 -12.34 -2.86 1.27
CA PHE A 62 -13.51 -2.08 0.85
C PHE A 62 -14.53 -2.94 0.10
N THR A 63 -14.03 -3.79 -0.80
CA THR A 63 -14.84 -4.60 -1.72
C THR A 63 -15.03 -6.02 -1.21
N HIS A 64 -14.22 -6.47 -0.26
CA HIS A 64 -14.14 -7.86 0.23
C HIS A 64 -13.80 -8.87 -0.87
N GLU A 65 -13.26 -8.42 -2.00
CA GLU A 65 -12.86 -9.28 -3.10
C GLU A 65 -11.48 -9.90 -2.85
N LEU A 66 -11.27 -11.10 -3.39
CA LEU A 66 -9.98 -11.78 -3.35
C LEU A 66 -9.07 -11.24 -4.46
N VAL A 67 -8.00 -10.56 -4.05
CA VAL A 67 -7.01 -9.98 -4.95
C VAL A 67 -5.74 -10.82 -4.90
N PRO A 68 -5.29 -11.42 -6.01
CA PRO A 68 -4.05 -12.19 -6.03
C PRO A 68 -2.86 -11.36 -5.53
N ILE A 69 -1.97 -11.97 -4.73
CA ILE A 69 -0.79 -11.30 -4.16
C ILE A 69 0.11 -10.66 -5.23
N ASN A 70 0.15 -11.26 -6.43
CA ASN A 70 0.93 -10.81 -7.57
C ASN A 70 0.22 -9.79 -8.48
N ALA A 71 -0.99 -9.34 -8.12
CA ALA A 71 -1.73 -8.37 -8.92
C ALA A 71 -0.92 -7.06 -9.09
N TYR A 72 -0.19 -6.67 -8.04
CA TYR A 72 0.66 -5.49 -8.05
C TYR A 72 1.98 -5.70 -8.78
N ASP A 73 2.53 -6.91 -8.86
CA ASP A 73 3.76 -7.17 -9.60
C ASP A 73 3.61 -6.84 -11.08
N LYS A 74 2.44 -7.17 -11.65
CA LYS A 74 2.10 -6.81 -13.04
C LYS A 74 2.01 -5.31 -13.24
N LEU A 75 1.42 -4.59 -12.27
CA LEU A 75 1.34 -3.13 -12.30
C LEU A 75 2.73 -2.50 -12.19
N VAL A 76 3.59 -3.02 -11.32
CA VAL A 76 4.98 -2.58 -11.17
C VAL A 76 5.78 -2.82 -12.45
N GLU A 77 5.63 -3.99 -13.08
CA GLU A 77 6.24 -4.24 -14.39
C GLU A 77 5.75 -3.28 -15.46
N GLU A 78 4.46 -2.98 -15.50
CA GLU A 78 3.88 -2.03 -16.45
C GLU A 78 4.37 -0.60 -16.19
N TRP A 79 4.43 -0.18 -14.92
CA TRP A 79 4.99 1.10 -14.49
C TRP A 79 6.46 1.24 -14.86
N ASN A 80 7.25 0.18 -14.68
CA ASN A 80 8.66 0.18 -15.07
C ASN A 80 8.85 0.30 -16.59
N LYS A 81 7.94 -0.26 -17.39
CA LYS A 81 7.99 -0.20 -18.86
C LYS A 81 7.56 1.16 -19.41
N SER A 82 6.63 1.84 -18.75
CA SER A 82 6.09 3.12 -19.21
C SER A 82 5.72 4.03 -18.02
N PRO A 83 6.72 4.56 -17.30
CA PRO A 83 6.46 5.44 -16.15
C PRO A 83 5.66 6.70 -16.57
N ASP A 84 5.93 7.22 -17.78
CA ASP A 84 5.27 8.40 -18.35
C ASP A 84 3.75 8.24 -18.57
N LYS A 85 3.23 7.01 -18.56
CA LYS A 85 1.79 6.73 -18.68
C LYS A 85 1.03 7.08 -17.40
N TYR A 86 1.70 6.99 -16.25
CA TYR A 86 1.08 7.12 -14.93
C TYR A 86 1.43 8.44 -14.24
N PHE A 87 2.59 9.02 -14.57
CA PHE A 87 2.95 10.36 -14.16
C PHE A 87 2.63 11.34 -15.28
N LYS A 88 1.60 12.19 -15.10
CA LYS A 88 1.54 13.42 -15.87
C LYS A 88 2.82 14.19 -15.58
N GLU A 89 3.51 14.61 -16.63
CA GLU A 89 4.69 15.47 -16.53
C GLU A 89 4.31 16.66 -15.62
N ILE A 90 4.92 16.70 -14.44
CA ILE A 90 4.66 17.77 -13.48
C ILE A 90 5.27 19.03 -14.10
N ASP A 91 4.43 19.97 -14.53
CA ASP A 91 4.91 21.27 -14.95
C ASP A 91 5.40 22.04 -13.72
N VAL A 92 6.69 21.88 -13.44
CA VAL A 92 7.40 22.57 -12.36
C VAL A 92 7.22 24.08 -12.47
N THR A 93 7.01 24.61 -13.67
CA THR A 93 6.78 26.03 -13.93
C THR A 93 5.44 26.50 -13.40
N GLU A 94 4.36 25.74 -13.62
CA GLU A 94 3.04 26.04 -13.06
C GLU A 94 3.04 25.99 -11.53
N ILE A 95 3.70 24.99 -10.95
CA ILE A 95 3.82 24.86 -9.48
C ILE A 95 4.60 26.06 -8.89
N LEU A 96 5.73 26.42 -9.50
CA LEU A 96 6.53 27.56 -9.06
C LEU A 96 5.80 28.90 -9.23
N GLN A 97 4.99 29.05 -10.27
CA GLN A 97 4.16 30.25 -10.47
C GLN A 97 3.07 30.34 -9.41
N LYS A 98 2.35 29.24 -9.14
CA LYS A 98 1.30 29.19 -8.11
C LYS A 98 1.85 29.53 -6.72
N HIS A 99 2.96 28.91 -6.32
CA HIS A 99 3.60 29.20 -5.03
C HIS A 99 4.06 30.67 -4.92
N ARG A 100 4.57 31.26 -6.01
CA ARG A 100 4.98 32.68 -6.02
C ARG A 100 3.78 33.62 -5.90
N LEU A 101 2.65 33.27 -6.50
CA LEU A 101 1.41 34.05 -6.40
C LEU A 101 0.84 34.00 -4.98
N GLU A 102 0.81 32.82 -4.36
CA GLU A 102 0.36 32.62 -2.98
C GLU A 102 1.19 33.44 -1.98
N MET A 103 2.53 33.40 -2.07
CA MET A 103 3.39 34.25 -1.23
C MET A 103 3.16 35.75 -1.48
N GLY A 104 2.92 36.15 -2.73
CA GLY A 104 2.63 37.54 -3.08
C GLY A 104 1.27 38.03 -2.56
N GLU A 105 0.30 37.16 -2.34
CA GLU A 105 -0.99 37.47 -1.73
C GLU A 105 -0.88 37.60 -0.21
N GLU A 106 -0.13 36.71 0.43
CA GLU A 106 0.16 36.76 1.87
C GLU A 106 0.90 38.06 2.26
N GLU A 107 1.90 38.47 1.48
CA GLU A 107 2.62 39.73 1.72
C GLU A 107 1.72 40.97 1.59
N LYS A 108 0.75 40.94 0.66
CA LYS A 108 -0.23 42.02 0.48
C LYS A 108 -1.23 42.08 1.64
N GLN A 109 -1.66 40.95 2.17
CA GLN A 109 -2.52 40.89 3.36
C GLN A 109 -1.80 41.43 4.60
N GLN A 110 -0.56 40.99 4.85
CA GLN A 110 0.23 41.48 5.99
C GLN A 110 0.49 42.99 5.94
N LYS A 111 0.71 43.56 4.73
CA LYS A 111 0.82 45.02 4.56
C LYS A 111 -0.48 45.76 4.84
N LYS A 112 -1.63 45.21 4.44
CA LYS A 112 -2.94 45.81 4.72
C LYS A 112 -3.28 45.79 6.21
N GLU A 113 -2.98 44.69 6.89
CA GLU A 113 -3.17 44.59 8.35
C GLU A 113 -2.31 45.58 9.11
N LYS A 114 -1.02 45.73 8.76
CA LYS A 114 -0.14 46.73 9.38
C LYS A 114 -0.57 48.19 9.14
N HIS A 115 -1.27 48.47 8.05
CA HIS A 115 -1.79 49.81 7.76
C HIS A 115 -3.13 50.08 8.47
N LEU A 116 -3.84 49.05 8.92
CA LEU A 116 -5.11 49.19 9.65
C LEU A 116 -4.93 49.46 11.15
N PHE A 117 -3.73 49.21 11.68
CA PHE A 117 -3.37 49.35 13.11
C PHE A 117 -2.45 50.57 13.40
N ASN A 118 -2.24 51.46 12.43
CA ASN A 118 -1.61 52.79 12.62
C ASN A 118 -2.64 53.89 12.35
#